data_AF-A0A090XBS4-F1
#
_entry.id   AF-A0A090XBS4-F1
#
_cell.length_a   1.000
_cell.length_b   1.000
_cell.length_c   1.000
_cell.angle_alpha   90.00
_cell.angle_beta   90.00
_cell.angle_gamma   90.00
#
_symmetry.space_group_name_H-M   'P 1'
#
loop_
_entity.id
_entity.type
_entity.pdbx_description
1 polymer ?
#
loop_
_entity_poly.entity_id
_entity_poly.type
_entity_poly.pdbx_seq_one_letter_code
_entity_poly.pdbx_strand_id
1 'polypeptide(L)'
;MWTPVIGKHVFPQLYKDDTCKLCREERATLYHIMWDCAKRPQEARESKELPPEIQAAIVSKDYETQLQVIRLATELLERQVGTKPEANVHDTRKKTPRPTPIIIHISSSQTPN
;
A
#
# COMPACT_ATOMS: atom_id res chain seq x y z
N MET A 1 -7.30 -8.98 4.82
CA MET A 1 -7.64 -8.25 3.59
C MET A 1 -8.64 -7.15 3.98
N TRP A 2 -8.29 -5.86 3.91
CA TRP A 2 -9.03 -4.77 4.58
C TRP A 2 -9.64 -3.79 3.57
N THR A 3 -10.97 -3.78 3.47
CA THR A 3 -11.71 -2.74 2.71
C THR A 3 -11.87 -1.49 3.57
N PRO A 4 -12.05 -0.28 3.00
CA PRO A 4 -12.32 0.93 3.80
C PRO A 4 -13.54 0.81 4.73
N VAL A 5 -14.57 0.04 4.34
CA VAL A 5 -15.74 -0.25 5.20
C VAL A 5 -15.34 -0.89 6.52
N ILE A 6 -14.41 -1.86 6.51
CA ILE A 6 -13.91 -2.49 7.74
C ILE A 6 -12.78 -1.64 8.34
N GLY A 7 -11.90 -1.12 7.47
CA GLY A 7 -10.72 -0.36 7.80
C GLY A 7 -11.02 0.87 8.63
N LYS A 8 -12.12 1.59 8.41
CA LYS A 8 -12.47 2.77 9.22
C LYS A 8 -12.72 2.45 10.69
N HIS A 9 -13.08 1.20 11.01
CA HIS A 9 -13.34 0.76 12.37
C HIS A 9 -12.09 0.16 13.03
N VAL A 10 -11.27 -0.55 12.25
CA VAL A 10 -10.09 -1.27 12.76
C VAL A 10 -8.81 -0.41 12.72
N PHE A 11 -8.68 0.44 11.70
CA PHE A 11 -7.55 1.33 11.45
C PHE A 11 -8.02 2.73 11.03
N PRO A 12 -8.77 3.46 11.88
CA PRO A 12 -9.31 4.79 11.56
C PRO A 12 -8.26 5.82 11.13
N GLN A 13 -7.01 5.65 11.60
CA GLN A 13 -5.86 6.48 11.19
C GLN A 13 -5.43 6.28 9.73
N LEU A 14 -5.74 5.14 9.14
CA LEU A 14 -5.49 4.84 7.72
C LEU A 14 -6.75 5.02 6.87
N TYR A 15 -7.94 4.74 7.43
CA TYR A 15 -9.20 4.80 6.70
C TYR A 15 -10.14 5.80 7.39
N LYS A 16 -10.10 7.07 6.97
CA LYS A 16 -10.92 8.14 7.55
C LYS A 16 -12.42 7.96 7.34
N ASP A 17 -12.79 7.34 6.21
CA ASP A 17 -14.15 7.09 5.76
C ASP A 17 -14.22 5.70 5.10
N ASP A 18 -15.42 5.26 4.73
CA ASP A 18 -15.65 4.05 3.95
C ASP A 18 -15.90 4.31 2.46
N THR A 19 -15.54 5.47 1.94
CA THR A 19 -15.76 5.83 0.53
C THR A 19 -14.66 5.24 -0.34
N CYS A 20 -15.05 4.70 -1.50
CA CYS A 20 -14.13 4.16 -2.50
C CYS A 20 -13.15 5.25 -2.96
N LYS A 21 -11.84 4.94 -2.91
CA LYS A 21 -10.80 5.91 -3.25
C LYS A 21 -10.69 6.18 -4.76
N LEU A 22 -11.27 5.31 -5.58
CA LEU A 22 -11.28 5.45 -7.04
C LEU A 22 -12.44 6.33 -7.51
N CYS A 23 -13.69 5.95 -7.24
CA CYS A 23 -14.85 6.72 -7.72
C CYS A 23 -15.25 7.88 -6.80
N ARG A 24 -14.85 7.86 -5.51
CA ARG A 24 -15.19 8.88 -4.50
C ARG A 24 -16.69 9.10 -4.23
N GLU A 25 -17.53 8.21 -4.74
CA GLU A 25 -19.00 8.32 -4.65
C GLU A 25 -19.58 7.19 -3.80
N GLU A 26 -19.17 5.95 -4.08
CA GLU A 26 -19.76 4.76 -3.47
C GLU A 26 -19.00 4.28 -2.24
N ARG A 27 -19.68 3.49 -1.42
CA ARG A 27 -19.03 2.76 -0.31
C ARG A 27 -18.08 1.70 -0.87
N ALA A 28 -16.87 1.66 -0.35
CA ALA A 28 -15.81 0.72 -0.71
C ALA A 28 -16.05 -0.67 -0.10
N THR A 29 -17.17 -1.30 -0.45
CA THR A 29 -17.48 -2.69 -0.08
C THR A 29 -16.56 -3.66 -0.81
N LEU A 30 -16.49 -4.91 -0.33
CA LEU A 30 -15.74 -5.95 -1.03
C LEU A 30 -16.21 -6.11 -2.48
N TYR A 31 -17.53 -6.20 -2.70
CA TYR A 31 -18.10 -6.35 -4.04
C TYR A 31 -17.76 -5.16 -4.94
N HIS A 32 -17.96 -3.94 -4.46
CA HIS A 32 -17.62 -2.74 -5.23
C HIS A 32 -16.15 -2.71 -5.67
N ILE A 33 -15.24 -3.11 -4.77
CA ILE A 33 -13.80 -3.16 -5.06
C ILE A 33 -13.48 -4.27 -6.07
N MET A 34 -14.05 -5.46 -5.89
CA MET A 34 -13.77 -6.63 -6.72
C MET A 34 -14.28 -6.48 -8.15
N TRP A 35 -15.39 -5.77 -8.35
CA TRP A 35 -15.87 -5.40 -9.68
C TRP A 35 -15.00 -4.34 -10.38
N ASP A 36 -14.06 -3.70 -9.68
CA ASP A 36 -13.21 -2.63 -10.20
C ASP A 36 -14.04 -1.50 -10.84
N CYS A 37 -14.59 -0.60 -10.02
CA CYS A 37 -15.48 0.48 -10.48
C CYS A 37 -14.88 1.40 -11.56
N ALA A 38 -13.55 1.41 -11.74
CA ALA A 38 -12.89 2.13 -12.83
C ALA A 38 -13.13 1.48 -14.21
N LYS A 39 -13.42 0.17 -14.24
CA LYS A 39 -13.66 -0.61 -15.46
C LYS A 39 -15.11 -1.03 -15.62
N ARG A 40 -15.77 -1.40 -14.51
CA ARG A 40 -17.14 -1.94 -14.49
C ARG A 40 -18.02 -1.16 -13.50
N PRO A 41 -18.27 0.14 -13.76
CA PRO A 41 -18.90 1.02 -12.79
C PRO A 41 -20.34 0.62 -12.44
N GLN A 42 -21.10 0.10 -13.41
CA GLN A 42 -22.49 -0.32 -13.19
C GLN A 42 -22.54 -1.53 -12.26
N GLU A 43 -21.79 -2.59 -12.59
CA GLU A 43 -21.81 -3.81 -11.78
C GLU A 43 -21.21 -3.56 -10.39
N ALA A 44 -20.20 -2.69 -10.27
CA ALA A 44 -19.65 -2.31 -8.98
C ALA A 44 -20.66 -1.57 -8.08
N ARG A 45 -21.65 -0.88 -8.65
CA ARG A 45 -22.72 -0.20 -7.91
C ARG A 45 -23.86 -1.14 -7.54
N GLU A 46 -24.26 -1.99 -8.48
CA GLU A 46 -25.52 -2.75 -8.39
C GLU A 46 -25.34 -4.15 -7.80
N SER A 47 -24.18 -4.78 -8.04
CA SER A 47 -23.95 -6.17 -7.69
C SER A 47 -23.72 -6.37 -6.19
N LYS A 48 -24.31 -7.45 -5.67
CA LYS A 48 -24.10 -7.95 -4.31
C LYS A 48 -23.31 -9.26 -4.29
N GLU A 49 -22.74 -9.62 -5.43
CA GLU A 49 -21.99 -10.84 -5.64
C GLU A 49 -20.58 -10.51 -6.15
N LEU A 50 -19.66 -11.47 -6.07
CA LEU A 50 -18.34 -11.31 -6.68
C LEU A 50 -18.45 -11.42 -8.21
N PRO A 51 -17.53 -10.82 -8.98
CA PRO A 51 -17.44 -11.05 -10.42
C PRO A 51 -17.38 -12.56 -10.73
N PRO A 52 -18.08 -13.04 -11.77
CA PRO A 52 -18.12 -14.47 -12.10
C PRO A 52 -16.74 -15.09 -12.27
N GLU A 53 -15.80 -14.35 -12.86
CA GLU A 53 -14.41 -14.77 -13.03
C GLU A 53 -13.70 -15.00 -11.68
N ILE A 54 -14.02 -14.18 -10.67
CA ILE A 54 -13.46 -14.34 -9.33
C ILE A 54 -14.12 -15.52 -8.61
N GLN A 55 -15.45 -15.67 -8.72
CA GLN A 55 -16.17 -16.81 -8.14
C GLN A 55 -15.64 -18.15 -8.67
N ALA A 56 -15.49 -18.24 -10.00
CA ALA A 56 -14.98 -19.43 -10.65
C ALA A 56 -13.55 -19.77 -10.21
N ALA A 57 -12.68 -18.75 -10.08
CA ALA A 57 -11.30 -18.97 -9.66
C ALA A 57 -11.19 -19.46 -8.21
N ILE A 58 -12.05 -19.00 -7.30
CA ILE A 58 -12.05 -19.44 -5.89
C ILE A 58 -12.31 -20.94 -5.76
N VAL A 59 -13.22 -21.49 -6.59
CA VAL A 59 -13.56 -22.93 -6.56
C VAL A 59 -12.71 -23.77 -7.51
N SER A 60 -11.82 -23.15 -8.28
CA SER A 60 -10.92 -23.84 -9.20
C SER A 60 -9.94 -24.73 -8.43
N LYS A 61 -9.55 -25.86 -9.03
CA LYS A 61 -8.45 -26.71 -8.55
C LYS A 61 -7.10 -26.33 -9.19
N ASP A 62 -7.13 -25.44 -10.17
CA ASP A 62 -5.93 -24.97 -10.86
C ASP A 62 -5.25 -23.88 -10.03
N TYR A 63 -4.00 -24.15 -9.63
CA TYR A 63 -3.22 -23.26 -8.77
C TYR A 63 -2.95 -21.90 -9.41
N GLU A 64 -2.62 -21.87 -10.70
CA GLU A 64 -2.31 -20.61 -11.39
C GLU A 64 -3.54 -19.71 -11.49
N THR A 65 -4.71 -20.29 -11.75
CA THR A 65 -6.00 -19.58 -11.73
C THR A 65 -6.27 -18.96 -10.37
N GLN A 66 -6.07 -19.72 -9.28
CA GLN A 66 -6.24 -19.19 -7.92
C GLN A 66 -5.24 -18.07 -7.62
N LEU A 67 -3.97 -18.25 -7.97
CA LEU A 67 -2.91 -17.27 -7.75
C LEU A 67 -3.17 -15.96 -8.49
N GLN A 68 -3.61 -16.04 -9.75
CA GLN A 68 -3.98 -14.87 -10.54
C GLN A 68 -5.10 -14.07 -9.85
N VAL A 69 -6.12 -14.74 -9.32
CA VAL A 69 -7.22 -14.05 -8.63
C VAL A 69 -6.80 -13.40 -7.33
N ILE A 70 -5.89 -14.03 -6.56
CA ILE A 70 -5.35 -13.46 -5.33
C ILE A 70 -4.52 -12.20 -5.63
N ARG A 71 -3.70 -12.25 -6.69
CA ARG A 71 -2.92 -11.08 -7.14
C ARG A 71 -3.84 -9.93 -7.54
N LEU A 72 -4.83 -10.21 -8.39
CA LEU A 72 -5.84 -9.23 -8.77
C LEU A 72 -6.54 -8.63 -7.54
N ALA A 73 -7.08 -9.47 -6.66
CA ALA A 73 -7.77 -8.99 -5.45
C ALA A 73 -6.87 -8.10 -4.58
N THR A 74 -5.58 -8.46 -4.46
CA THR A 74 -4.58 -7.68 -3.71
C THR A 74 -4.37 -6.31 -4.36
N GLU A 75 -4.11 -6.26 -5.67
CA GLU A 75 -3.94 -5.01 -6.41
C GLU A 75 -5.17 -4.10 -6.31
N LEU A 76 -6.38 -4.67 -6.44
CA LEU A 76 -7.63 -3.90 -6.33
C LEU A 76 -7.77 -3.23 -4.96
N LEU A 77 -7.31 -3.89 -3.90
CA LEU A 77 -7.40 -3.41 -2.52
C LEU A 77 -6.27 -2.47 -2.13
N GLU A 78 -5.06 -2.65 -2.66
CA GLU A 78 -3.95 -1.73 -2.44
C GLU A 78 -4.31 -0.32 -2.92
N ARG A 79 -5.10 -0.21 -4.00
CA ARG A 79 -5.67 1.07 -4.47
C ARG A 79 -6.63 1.74 -3.47
N GLN A 80 -7.07 1.03 -2.42
CA GLN A 80 -7.98 1.52 -1.39
C GLN A 80 -7.28 1.87 -0.08
N VAL A 81 -5.99 1.56 0.06
CA VAL A 81 -5.22 1.94 1.25
C VAL A 81 -5.21 3.46 1.31
N GLY A 82 -5.68 4.02 2.44
CA GLY A 82 -5.68 5.47 2.60
C GLY A 82 -4.27 6.03 2.51
N THR A 83 -4.15 7.27 2.06
CA THR A 83 -2.87 7.97 2.11
C THR A 83 -2.35 7.89 3.53
N LYS A 84 -1.12 7.40 3.71
CA LYS A 84 -0.43 7.54 5.01
C LYS A 84 -0.64 8.99 5.45
N PRO A 85 -1.04 9.26 6.70
CA PRO A 85 -0.97 10.62 7.19
C PRO A 85 0.45 11.07 6.88
N GLU A 86 0.57 12.19 6.14
CA GLU A 86 1.86 12.80 5.91
C GLU A 86 2.50 12.88 7.29
N ALA A 87 3.51 12.05 7.51
CA ALA A 87 4.42 12.31 8.60
C ALA A 87 4.92 13.70 8.23
N ASN A 88 4.44 14.70 8.96
CA ASN A 88 4.99 16.03 8.94
C ASN A 88 6.39 15.84 9.51
N VAL A 89 7.30 15.36 8.67
CA VAL A 89 8.72 15.25 8.97
C VAL A 89 9.18 16.69 8.91
N HIS A 90 8.92 17.41 10.00
CA HIS A 90 9.79 18.49 10.39
C HIS A 90 11.16 17.85 10.55
N ASP A 91 11.95 17.90 9.49
CA ASP A 91 13.35 17.48 9.51
C ASP A 91 14.10 18.45 10.41
N THR A 92 14.11 18.14 11.72
CA THR A 92 14.94 18.84 12.70
C THR A 92 16.36 18.32 12.72
N ARG A 93 16.83 17.58 11.69
CA ARG A 93 18.26 17.29 11.56
C ARG A 93 18.98 18.60 11.25
N LYS A 94 19.42 19.28 12.29
CA LYS A 94 20.55 20.20 12.20
C LYS A 94 21.64 19.46 11.42
N LYS A 95 21.99 19.97 10.23
CA LYS A 95 23.15 19.51 9.45
C LYS A 95 24.37 19.65 10.35
N THR A 96 24.79 18.57 11.00
CA THR A 96 26.08 18.52 11.67
C THR A 96 27.14 18.68 10.59
N PRO A 97 28.07 19.65 10.71
CA PRO A 97 29.14 19.80 9.74
C PRO A 97 29.95 18.51 9.68
N ARG A 98 30.30 18.07 8.46
CA ARG A 98 31.17 16.91 8.25
C ARG A 98 32.51 17.17 8.95
N PRO A 99 32.98 16.28 9.86
CA PRO A 99 34.26 16.48 10.52
C PRO A 99 35.40 16.41 9.50
N THR A 100 36.29 17.38 9.56
CA THR A 100 37.51 17.44 8.73
C THR A 100 38.43 16.27 9.13
N PRO A 101 38.97 15.51 8.18
CA PRO A 101 39.90 14.43 8.51
C PRO A 101 41.18 15.01 9.14
N ILE A 102 41.56 14.48 10.30
CA ILE A 102 42.83 14.79 10.95
C ILE A 102 43.90 13.97 10.23
N ILE A 103 44.78 14.64 9.47
CA ILE A 103 45.95 14.01 8.86
C ILE A 103 47.05 13.95 9.92
N ILE A 104 47.37 12.73 10.37
CA ILE A 104 48.47 12.48 11.30
C ILE A 104 49.73 12.20 10.46
N HIS A 105 50.67 13.13 10.48
CA HIS A 105 52.00 12.91 9.92
C HIS A 105 52.84 12.07 10.88
N ILE A 106 53.04 10.79 10.54
CA ILE A 106 53.93 9.91 11.29
C ILE A 106 55.35 10.18 10.80
N SER A 107 56.14 10.94 11.56
CA SER A 107 57.58 11.08 11.31
C SER A 107 58.27 9.78 11.71
N SER A 108 58.91 9.12 10.74
CA SER A 108 59.80 7.99 10.99
C SER A 108 61.15 8.51 11.45
N SER A 109 61.47 8.33 12.74
CA SER A 109 62.81 8.56 13.28
C SER A 109 63.75 7.47 12.77
N GLN A 110 64.75 7.88 11.97
CA GLN A 110 65.92 7.06 11.67
C GLN A 110 66.72 6.83 12.95
N THR A 111 67.06 5.57 13.24
CA THR A 111 68.04 5.20 14.26
C THR A 111 69.45 5.41 13.69
N PRO A 112 70.35 6.14 14.37
CA PRO A 112 71.75 6.21 13.95
C PRO A 112 72.50 4.96 14.44
N ASN A 113 73.50 4.55 13.66
CA ASN A 113 74.62 3.73 14.10
C ASN A 113 75.89 4.55 13.89
#